data_AF-A0AAW8AHK4-F1
#
_entry.id   AF-A0AAW8AHK4-F1
#
_cell.length_a   1.000
_cell.length_b   1.000
_cell.length_c   1.000
_cell.angle_alpha   90.00
_cell.angle_beta   90.00
_cell.angle_gamma   90.00
#
_symmetry.space_group_name_H-M   'P 1'
#
loop_
_entity.id
_entity.type
_entity.pdbx_description
1 polymer ?
#
loop_
_entity_poly.entity_id
_entity_poly.type
_entity_poly.pdbx_seq_one_letter_code
_entity_poly.pdbx_strand_id
1 'polypeptide(L)' 'MIDVLGPEKRRRRTTQEKIAIVQQSFEPGMTVSLVARQHGVAASQL' A
#
# COMPACT_ATOMS: atom_id res chain seq x y z
N MET A 1 -23.32 -14.06 7.84
CA MET A 1 -22.28 -14.87 7.18
C MET A 1 -21.05 -14.00 7.11
N ILE A 2 -20.09 -14.19 8.02
CA ILE A 2 -18.84 -13.41 8.01
C ILE A 2 -17.93 -14.16 7.06
N ASP A 3 -17.78 -13.66 5.85
CA ASP A 3 -16.77 -14.16 4.92
C ASP A 3 -15.41 -13.74 5.47
N VAL A 4 -14.80 -14.63 6.25
CA VAL A 4 -13.42 -14.47 6.70
C VAL A 4 -12.56 -14.81 5.48
N LEU A 5 -12.44 -13.83 4.58
CA LEU A 5 -11.46 -13.85 3.50
C LEU A 5 -10.11 -14.19 4.14
N GLY A 6 -9.59 -15.38 3.84
CA GLY A 6 -8.27 -15.83 4.31
C GLY A 6 -7.18 -14.78 3.99
N PRO A 7 -5.98 -14.91 4.59
CA PRO A 7 -4.94 -13.87 4.55
C PRO A 7 -4.84 -13.29 3.15
N GLU A 8 -5.13 -11.99 3.05
CA GLU A 8 -5.29 -11.26 1.79
C GLU A 8 -4.16 -11.69 0.82
N LYS A 9 -4.53 -12.41 -0.25
CA LYS A 9 -3.56 -12.94 -1.21
C LYS A 9 -2.70 -11.75 -1.65
N ARG A 10 -1.39 -11.80 -1.39
CA ARG A 10 -0.46 -10.71 -1.74
C ARG A 10 -0.70 -10.28 -3.18
N ARG A 11 -1.36 -9.13 -3.36
CA ARG A 11 -1.71 -8.63 -4.68
C ARG A 11 -0.42 -8.28 -5.39
N ARG A 12 -0.18 -8.90 -6.56
CA ARG A 12 0.99 -8.59 -7.37
C ARG A 12 0.77 -7.21 -7.99
N ARG A 13 1.44 -6.20 -7.44
CA ARG A 13 1.41 -4.83 -7.96
C ARG A 13 2.29 -4.71 -9.21
N THR A 14 1.81 -3.97 -10.21
CA THR A 14 2.61 -3.58 -11.37
C THR A 14 3.72 -2.63 -10.95
N THR A 15 4.72 -2.44 -11.81
CA THR A 15 5.78 -1.46 -11.57
C THR A 15 5.21 -0.04 -11.49
N GLN A 16 4.22 0.30 -12.34
CA GLN A 16 3.58 1.62 -12.30
C GLN A 16 2.83 1.86 -10.98
N GLU A 17 2.12 0.86 -10.46
CA GLU A 17 1.46 0.98 -9.16
C GLU A 17 2.47 1.23 -8.05
N LYS A 18 3.61 0.53 -8.04
CA LYS A 18 4.66 0.79 -7.04
C LYS A 18 5.21 2.21 -7.15
N ILE A 19 5.48 2.68 -8.37
CA ILE A 19 5.97 4.05 -8.59
C ILE A 19 4.96 5.07 -8.09
N ALA A 20 3.67 4.88 -8.37
CA ALA A 20 2.61 5.79 -7.91
C ALA A 20 2.54 5.86 -6.38
N ILE A 21 2.66 4.72 -5.68
CA ILE A 21 2.64 4.70 -4.21
C ILE A 21 3.87 5.42 -3.63
N VAL A 22 5.06 5.18 -4.22
CA VAL A 22 6.29 5.85 -3.80
C VAL A 22 6.20 7.34 -4.06
N GLN A 23 5.70 7.77 -5.22
CA GLN A 23 5.52 9.20 -5.51
C GLN A 23 4.56 9.87 -4.50
N GLN A 24 3.45 9.21 -4.17
CA GLN A 24 2.51 9.72 -3.18
C GLN A 24 3.15 9.93 -1.80
N SER A 25 4.13 9.10 -1.40
CA SER A 25 4.80 9.27 -0.10
C SER A 25 5.72 10.49 -0.03
N PHE A 26 6.09 11.06 -1.18
CA PHE A 26 6.86 12.31 -1.27
C PHE A 26 5.99 13.57 -1.36
N GLU A 27 4.67 13.43 -1.50
CA GLU A 27 3.76 14.58 -1.56
C GLU A 27 3.72 15.33 -0.21
N PRO A 28 3.70 16.66 -0.20
CA PRO A 28 3.61 17.43 1.03
C PRO A 28 2.38 17.06 1.87
N GLY A 29 2.58 16.85 3.17
CA GLY A 29 1.51 16.45 4.09
C GLY A 29 1.18 14.95 4.07
N MET A 30 1.82 14.16 3.21
CA MET A 30 1.76 12.70 3.29
C MET A 30 2.84 12.17 4.23
N THR A 31 2.54 11.06 4.91
CA THR A 31 3.53 10.30 5.68
C THR A 31 3.60 8.88 5.15
N VAL A 32 4.77 8.25 5.22
CA VAL A 32 4.98 6.87 4.79
C VAL A 32 3.97 5.92 5.45
N SER A 33 3.69 6.11 6.74
CA SER A 33 2.72 5.29 7.49
C SER A 33 1.28 5.44 6.97
N LEU A 34 0.88 6.66 6.60
CA LEU A 34 -0.44 6.93 6.04
C LEU A 34 -0.61 6.26 4.67
N VAL A 35 0.36 6.47 3.78
CA VAL A 35 0.36 5.91 2.43
C VAL A 35 0.41 4.38 2.48
N ALA A 36 1.24 3.81 3.36
CA ALA A 36 1.33 2.37 3.55
C ALA A 36 -0.01 1.73 3.92
N ARG A 37 -0.74 2.34 4.85
CA ARG A 37 -2.07 1.89 5.28
C ARG A 37 -3.11 1.98 4.16
N GLN A 38 -3.11 3.09 3.43
CA GLN A 38 -4.05 3.30 2.32
C GLN A 38 -3.88 2.27 1.21
N HIS A 39 -2.64 1.83 0.97
CA HIS A 39 -2.32 0.87 -0.08
C HIS A 39 -2.20 -0.57 0.39
N GLY A 40 -2.37 -0.88 1.68
CA GLY A 40 -2.19 -2.22 2.21
C GLY A 40 -0.78 -2.77 1.98
N VAL A 41 0.24 -1.94 2.22
CA VAL A 41 1.66 -2.33 2.20
C VAL A 41 2.27 -2.15 3.58
N ALA A 42 3.31 -2.91 3.90
CA ALA A 42 4.08 -2.64 5.10
C ALA A 42 4.89 -1.35 4.89
N ALA A 43 4.94 -0.47 5.89
CA ALA A 43 5.66 0.79 5.81
C ALA A 43 7.16 0.60 5.49
N SER A 44 7.76 -0.52 5.89
CA SER A 44 9.15 -0.87 5.56
C SER A 44 9.39 -1.23 4.08
N GLN A 45 8.33 -1.30 3.27
CA GLN A 45 8.38 -1.58 1.83
C GLN A 45 8.20 -0.33 0.97
N LEU A 46 7.96 0.83 1.60
CA LEU A 46 7.89 2.15 0.98
C LEU A 46 9.13 2.96 1.34
#